data_AF-A0A2N3ARC4-F1
#
_entry.id   AF-A0A2N3ARC4-F1
#
_cell.length_a   1.000
_cell.length_b   1.000
_cell.length_c   1.000
_cell.angle_alpha   90.00
_cell.angle_beta   90.00
_cell.angle_gamma   90.00
#
_symmetry.space_group_name_H-M   'P 1'
#
loop_
_entity.id
_entity.type
_entity.pdbx_description
1 polymer ?
#
loop_
_entity_poly.entity_id
_entity_poly.type
_entity_poly.pdbx_seq_one_letter_code
_entity_poly.pdbx_strand_id
1 'polypeptide(L)'
;MVNKNKAKKLTMKTINPDARLFVSLEKNPPVWWENLKNDKEIVIEIRSDKSKSYIDCYYNGGCILGRLDCDSKGNFKGKIHYKYIPITFNRNNDYINYDFSNNNQGINYNNIKPGIPNVNNFDKKTLSLIKKQVEKYYPNDSEKGYQYKFIQKDPYFIDSEFQYNGFCGKDLRIDLVRIDSRIKKIVFIELKKFGNEELFNGGIEEQLNSYQCFINNFESELREYYLDFIQAKKNLGLLSKEILQILGSNFSPYSVAQKPLLIIAGCKQKWIKNNAEDINSRIENYALGCYYFGEVNKNSDIKEGRNRFIF
;
A
#
# COMPACT_ATOMS: atom_id res chain seq x y z
N MET A 1 -22.35 -35.13 -15.01
CA MET A 1 -23.03 -33.97 -14.38
C MET A 1 -22.07 -33.31 -13.42
N VAL A 2 -21.53 -32.14 -13.78
CA VAL A 2 -20.66 -31.36 -12.90
C VAL A 2 -21.53 -30.71 -11.82
N ASN A 3 -21.17 -30.93 -10.56
CA ASN A 3 -21.92 -30.49 -9.39
C ASN A 3 -21.98 -28.94 -9.36
N LYS A 4 -23.14 -28.37 -9.69
CA LYS A 4 -23.39 -26.91 -9.79
C LYS A 4 -23.47 -26.17 -8.45
N ASN A 5 -22.94 -26.73 -7.37
CA ASN A 5 -23.06 -26.14 -6.03
C ASN A 5 -21.71 -25.62 -5.51
N LYS A 6 -21.66 -24.28 -5.36
CA LYS A 6 -20.58 -23.39 -4.86
C LYS A 6 -19.59 -22.82 -5.89
N ALA A 7 -20.07 -22.24 -6.98
CA ALA A 7 -19.38 -21.08 -7.54
C ALA A 7 -19.67 -19.88 -6.63
N LYS A 8 -18.73 -19.53 -5.73
CA LYS A 8 -18.83 -18.29 -4.95
C LYS A 8 -18.81 -17.15 -5.96
N LYS A 9 -19.91 -16.40 -6.11
CA LYS A 9 -19.96 -15.23 -6.97
C LYS A 9 -18.82 -14.30 -6.53
N LEU A 10 -17.85 -14.08 -7.39
CA LEU A 10 -16.77 -13.13 -7.15
C LEU A 10 -17.42 -11.75 -6.95
N THR A 11 -17.09 -11.07 -5.86
CA THR A 11 -17.65 -9.75 -5.53
C THR A 11 -16.51 -8.83 -5.18
N MET A 12 -16.51 -7.65 -5.78
CA MET A 12 -15.50 -6.63 -5.54
C MET A 12 -15.70 -6.01 -4.15
N LYS A 13 -14.61 -5.67 -3.46
CA LYS A 13 -14.69 -4.88 -2.22
C LYS A 13 -15.13 -3.46 -2.54
N THR A 14 -15.89 -2.82 -1.67
CA THR A 14 -16.35 -1.43 -1.84
C THR A 14 -15.80 -0.55 -0.73
N ILE A 15 -15.65 0.75 -0.99
CA ILE A 15 -15.35 1.74 0.04
C ILE A 15 -16.64 2.49 0.32
N ASN A 16 -16.92 2.75 1.60
CA ASN A 16 -17.99 3.65 1.98
C ASN A 16 -17.35 4.99 2.38
N PRO A 17 -17.42 6.05 1.54
CA PRO A 17 -16.88 7.36 1.87
C PRO A 17 -17.49 7.98 3.14
N ASP A 18 -18.71 7.57 3.49
CA ASP A 18 -19.43 7.99 4.69
C ASP A 18 -19.26 7.02 5.87
N ALA A 19 -18.26 6.13 5.80
CA ALA A 19 -17.93 5.25 6.92
C ALA A 19 -17.68 6.08 8.18
N ARG A 20 -18.18 5.60 9.32
CA ARG A 20 -18.09 6.30 10.60
C ARG A 20 -16.68 6.72 10.96
N LEU A 21 -15.69 5.87 10.67
CA LEU A 21 -14.28 6.19 10.85
C LEU A 21 -13.92 7.51 10.15
N PHE A 22 -14.29 7.67 8.89
CA PHE A 22 -13.94 8.84 8.09
C PHE A 22 -14.65 10.08 8.59
N VAL A 23 -15.96 9.97 8.85
CA VAL A 23 -16.78 11.07 9.38
C VAL A 23 -16.24 11.54 10.74
N SER A 24 -15.84 10.63 11.62
CA SER A 24 -15.28 10.97 12.93
C SER A 24 -13.94 11.71 12.81
N LEU A 25 -13.06 11.24 11.91
CA LEU A 25 -11.76 11.87 11.67
C LEU A 25 -11.87 13.22 10.96
N GLU A 26 -12.87 13.41 10.10
CA GLU A 26 -13.12 14.68 9.42
C GLU A 26 -13.68 15.74 10.38
N LYS A 27 -14.69 15.40 11.19
CA LYS A 27 -15.42 16.38 12.02
C LYS A 27 -14.71 16.77 13.30
N ASN A 28 -14.02 15.82 13.94
CA ASN A 28 -13.34 16.06 15.21
C ASN A 28 -12.02 15.28 15.24
N PRO A 29 -11.03 15.68 14.42
CA PRO A 29 -9.77 14.95 14.30
C PRO A 29 -9.03 14.96 15.65
N PRO A 30 -8.72 13.78 16.22
CA PRO A 30 -7.91 13.71 17.42
C PRO A 30 -6.47 14.12 17.11
N VAL A 31 -5.74 14.60 18.12
CA VAL A 31 -4.33 15.08 17.97
C VAL A 31 -3.44 14.06 17.27
N TRP A 32 -3.62 12.78 17.58
CA TRP A 32 -2.82 11.71 17.01
C TRP A 32 -3.05 11.51 15.50
N TRP A 33 -4.27 11.78 15.03
CA TRP A 33 -4.60 11.73 13.62
C TRP A 33 -3.95 12.90 12.88
N GLU A 34 -4.01 14.10 13.44
CA GLU A 34 -3.34 15.27 12.88
C GLU A 34 -1.83 15.08 12.80
N ASN A 35 -1.22 14.46 13.82
CA ASN A 35 0.22 14.18 13.78
C ASN A 35 0.60 13.21 12.65
N LEU A 36 -0.20 12.15 12.43
CA LEU A 36 0.02 11.22 11.32
C LEU A 36 -0.21 11.89 9.96
N LYS A 37 -1.32 12.63 9.81
CA LYS A 37 -1.72 13.29 8.56
C LYS A 37 -0.72 14.36 8.12
N ASN A 38 -0.15 15.10 9.07
CA ASN A 38 0.76 16.21 8.76
C ASN A 38 2.22 15.77 8.58
N ASP A 39 2.56 14.52 8.90
CA ASP A 39 3.88 13.96 8.63
C ASP A 39 3.95 13.44 7.19
N LYS A 40 4.68 14.18 6.34
CA LYS A 40 4.76 13.91 4.88
C LYS A 40 5.35 12.55 4.52
N GLU A 41 6.09 11.93 5.42
CA GLU A 41 6.69 10.61 5.21
C GLU A 41 5.72 9.47 5.53
N ILE A 42 4.57 9.77 6.13
CA ILE A 42 3.56 8.76 6.42
C ILE A 42 2.63 8.63 5.22
N VAL A 43 2.54 7.40 4.69
CA VAL A 43 1.60 7.04 3.65
C VAL A 43 0.34 6.52 4.31
N ILE A 44 -0.79 7.20 4.12
CA ILE A 44 -2.08 6.83 4.70
C ILE A 44 -2.95 6.22 3.61
N GLU A 45 -3.37 4.98 3.82
CA GLU A 45 -4.16 4.23 2.87
C GLU A 45 -5.52 3.85 3.42
N ILE A 46 -6.52 3.99 2.56
CA ILE A 46 -7.88 3.56 2.85
C ILE A 46 -8.04 2.14 2.35
N ARG A 47 -8.56 1.28 3.22
CA ARG A 47 -8.76 -0.13 2.94
C ARG A 47 -10.21 -0.51 3.16
N SER A 48 -10.59 -1.65 2.61
CA SER A 48 -11.90 -2.25 2.85
C SER A 48 -11.79 -3.75 2.98
N ASP A 49 -12.54 -4.30 3.93
CA ASP A 49 -12.83 -5.72 4.03
C ASP A 49 -14.35 -5.87 4.03
N LYS A 50 -14.88 -6.46 2.97
CA LYS A 50 -16.32 -6.57 2.70
C LYS A 50 -17.01 -5.20 2.78
N SER A 51 -17.83 -4.96 3.79
CA SER A 51 -18.60 -3.73 4.00
C SER A 51 -17.96 -2.74 4.98
N LYS A 52 -16.74 -3.01 5.46
CA LYS A 52 -16.09 -2.19 6.48
C LYS A 52 -14.81 -1.57 5.96
N SER A 53 -14.79 -0.25 5.94
CA SER A 53 -13.60 0.52 5.62
C SER A 53 -12.73 0.76 6.87
N TYR A 54 -11.42 0.73 6.69
CA TYR A 54 -10.43 0.98 7.74
C TYR A 54 -9.24 1.74 7.15
N ILE A 55 -8.35 2.24 8.01
CA ILE A 55 -7.14 2.96 7.59
C ILE A 55 -5.92 2.16 8.02
N ASP A 56 -4.93 2.10 7.13
CA ASP A 56 -3.57 1.68 7.44
C ASP A 56 -2.62 2.87 7.19
N CYS A 57 -1.71 3.12 8.12
CA CYS A 57 -0.64 4.11 7.99
C CYS A 57 0.71 3.39 7.88
N TYR A 58 1.48 3.75 6.87
CA TYR A 58 2.76 3.14 6.57
C TYR A 58 3.90 4.16 6.60
N TYR A 59 5.07 3.67 6.93
CA TYR A 59 6.33 4.34 6.67
C TYR A 59 7.28 3.32 6.04
N ASN A 60 7.87 3.65 4.88
CA ASN A 60 8.85 2.79 4.21
C ASN A 60 8.46 1.30 4.08
N GLY A 61 7.18 1.02 3.79
CA GLY A 61 6.63 -0.34 3.69
C GLY A 61 6.24 -1.01 5.02
N GLY A 62 6.62 -0.45 6.16
CA GLY A 62 6.19 -0.91 7.48
C GLY A 62 4.85 -0.28 7.90
N CYS A 63 3.85 -1.11 8.22
CA CYS A 63 2.54 -0.67 8.73
C CYS A 63 2.64 -0.21 10.20
N ILE A 64 2.80 1.09 10.43
CA ILE A 64 2.99 1.68 11.77
C ILE A 64 1.69 1.88 12.53
N LEU A 65 0.55 1.91 11.83
CA LEU A 65 -0.79 1.84 12.43
C LEU A 65 -1.69 1.09 11.46
N GLY A 66 -2.03 -0.15 11.78
CA GLY A 66 -2.86 -1.00 10.95
C GLY A 66 -4.26 -1.19 11.52
N ARG A 67 -5.22 -1.40 10.63
CA ARG A 67 -6.62 -1.72 10.91
C ARG A 67 -7.25 -0.67 11.83
N LEU A 68 -6.92 0.61 11.62
CA LEU A 68 -7.56 1.71 12.33
C LEU A 68 -9.04 1.74 11.96
N ASP A 69 -9.88 1.68 12.99
CA ASP A 69 -11.32 1.60 12.90
C ASP A 69 -11.98 2.40 14.03
N CYS A 70 -13.27 2.71 13.87
CA CYS A 70 -14.07 3.46 14.83
C CYS A 70 -15.32 2.66 15.21
N ASP A 71 -15.49 2.38 16.50
CA ASP A 71 -16.62 1.60 16.99
C ASP A 71 -17.93 2.41 17.05
N SER A 72 -19.01 1.75 17.48
CA SER A 72 -20.33 2.36 17.52
C SER A 72 -20.46 3.53 18.51
N LYS A 73 -19.49 3.69 19.42
CA LYS A 73 -19.44 4.75 20.42
C LYS A 73 -18.44 5.87 20.05
N GLY A 74 -17.80 5.77 18.89
CA GLY A 74 -16.80 6.74 18.46
C GLY A 74 -15.38 6.43 18.93
N ASN A 75 -15.14 5.27 19.57
CA ASN A 75 -13.80 4.94 20.03
C ASN A 75 -12.95 4.36 18.89
N PHE A 76 -11.74 4.88 18.75
CA PHE A 76 -10.79 4.41 17.77
C PHE A 76 -10.01 3.19 18.29
N LYS A 77 -9.79 2.21 17.42
CA LYS A 77 -8.96 1.03 17.69
C LYS A 77 -8.07 0.76 16.49
N GLY A 78 -6.82 0.41 16.75
CA GLY A 78 -5.85 0.05 15.73
C GLY A 78 -4.80 -0.90 16.32
N LYS A 79 -3.85 -1.31 15.49
CA LYS A 79 -2.78 -2.24 15.86
C LYS A 79 -1.45 -1.70 15.34
N ILE A 80 -0.37 -2.03 16.01
CA ILE A 80 0.99 -1.73 15.58
C ILE A 80 1.84 -2.98 15.82
N HIS A 81 2.74 -3.29 14.89
CA HIS A 81 3.59 -4.47 15.03
C HIS A 81 4.61 -4.25 16.15
N TYR A 82 4.81 -5.25 17.02
CA TYR A 82 5.74 -5.17 18.15
C TYR A 82 7.20 -4.86 17.77
N LYS A 83 7.56 -5.05 16.50
CA LYS A 83 8.91 -4.76 15.97
C LYS A 83 9.18 -3.25 15.95
N TYR A 84 8.12 -2.46 15.83
CA TYR A 84 8.20 -1.00 15.77
C TYR A 84 8.11 -0.36 17.15
N ILE A 85 7.71 -1.13 18.17
CA ILE A 85 7.70 -0.74 19.58
C ILE A 85 8.42 -1.85 20.35
N PRO A 86 9.77 -1.89 20.31
CA PRO A 86 10.54 -2.92 20.99
C PRO A 86 10.22 -2.92 22.48
N ILE A 87 10.35 -4.07 23.12
CA ILE A 87 10.18 -4.19 24.56
C ILE A 87 11.49 -3.79 25.26
N THR A 88 11.37 -3.09 26.38
CA THR A 88 12.46 -2.83 27.33
C THR A 88 12.14 -3.45 28.68
N PHE A 89 13.19 -3.82 29.41
CA PHE A 89 13.10 -4.38 30.75
C PHE A 89 13.25 -3.27 31.81
N ASN A 90 12.44 -3.33 32.87
CA ASN A 90 12.47 -2.36 33.97
C ASN A 90 13.72 -2.43 34.86
N ARG A 91 14.57 -3.46 34.69
CA ARG A 91 15.76 -3.74 35.50
C ARG A 91 16.90 -4.20 34.57
N ASN A 92 18.15 -4.22 35.05
CA ASN A 92 19.33 -4.80 34.37
C ASN A 92 19.23 -6.33 34.17
N ASN A 93 18.02 -6.86 34.04
CA ASN A 93 17.73 -8.26 33.86
C ASN A 93 17.05 -8.41 32.50
N ASP A 94 17.81 -8.91 31.52
CA ASP A 94 17.37 -9.10 30.14
C ASP A 94 16.51 -10.37 29.98
N TYR A 95 16.13 -11.00 31.10
CA TYR A 95 15.34 -12.22 31.12
C TYR A 95 13.86 -11.96 31.46
N ILE A 96 13.00 -12.67 30.74
CA ILE A 96 11.57 -12.80 31.03
C ILE A 96 11.39 -13.95 32.02
N ASN A 97 10.77 -13.68 33.16
CA ASN A 97 10.51 -14.72 34.15
C ASN A 97 9.35 -15.61 33.68
N TYR A 98 9.54 -16.93 33.79
CA TYR A 98 8.50 -17.92 33.54
C TYR A 98 8.01 -18.46 34.88
N ASP A 99 6.72 -18.36 35.12
CA ASP A 99 6.07 -18.86 36.33
C ASP A 99 5.53 -20.28 36.09
N PHE A 100 5.80 -21.15 37.04
CA PHE A 100 5.34 -22.55 37.09
C PHE A 100 4.33 -22.78 38.23
N SER A 101 3.80 -21.71 38.83
CA SER A 101 2.87 -21.80 39.95
C SER A 101 1.49 -22.34 39.54
N ASN A 102 0.85 -23.07 40.47
CA ASN A 102 -0.53 -23.57 40.36
C ASN A 102 -0.84 -24.47 39.15
N ASN A 103 0.08 -25.37 38.77
CA ASN A 103 -0.04 -26.23 37.58
C ASN A 103 -0.26 -25.47 36.26
N ASN A 104 -0.08 -24.15 36.26
CA ASN A 104 -0.13 -23.31 35.09
C ASN A 104 1.28 -22.86 34.74
N GLN A 105 1.55 -22.79 33.45
CA GLN A 105 2.81 -22.31 32.91
C GLN A 105 2.55 -20.98 32.21
N GLY A 106 3.25 -19.92 32.62
CA GLY A 106 2.96 -18.59 32.13
C GLY A 106 4.14 -17.63 32.17
N ILE A 107 4.15 -16.71 31.21
CA ILE A 107 5.13 -15.61 31.18
C ILE A 107 4.71 -14.51 32.16
N ASN A 108 5.62 -14.09 33.03
CA ASN A 108 5.43 -12.94 33.90
C ASN A 108 5.88 -11.65 33.20
N TYR A 109 4.93 -10.79 32.84
CA TYR A 109 5.17 -9.53 32.12
C TYR A 109 5.42 -8.31 33.02
N ASN A 110 5.49 -8.47 34.35
CA ASN A 110 5.57 -7.33 35.28
C ASN A 110 6.86 -6.49 35.12
N ASN A 111 7.92 -7.06 34.54
CA ASN A 111 9.18 -6.35 34.26
C ASN A 111 9.29 -5.83 32.81
N ILE A 112 8.28 -6.01 31.98
CA ILE A 112 8.27 -5.64 30.56
C ILE A 112 7.53 -4.31 30.35
N LYS A 113 8.14 -3.39 29.60
CA LYS A 113 7.48 -2.15 29.14
C LYS A 113 7.79 -1.88 27.67
N PRO A 114 6.97 -1.07 26.97
CA PRO A 114 7.35 -0.50 25.69
C PRO A 114 8.66 0.28 25.81
N GLY A 115 9.60 -0.01 24.92
CA GLY A 115 10.90 0.66 24.80
C GLY A 115 10.86 2.04 24.17
N ILE A 116 9.69 2.43 23.66
CA ILE A 116 9.38 3.81 23.32
C ILE A 116 8.54 4.37 24.47
N PRO A 117 9.09 5.27 25.31
CA PRO A 117 8.36 5.87 26.40
C PRO A 117 7.18 6.66 25.85
N ASN A 118 5.98 6.40 26.37
CA ASN A 118 4.74 7.07 25.95
C ASN A 118 4.54 6.99 24.44
N VAL A 119 4.16 5.82 23.91
CA VAL A 119 3.64 5.68 22.53
C VAL A 119 2.26 6.36 22.44
N ASN A 120 2.26 7.66 22.71
CA ASN A 120 1.09 8.46 22.88
C ASN A 120 1.05 9.42 21.70
N ASN A 121 -0.10 9.43 21.05
CA ASN A 121 -0.48 10.40 20.05
C ASN A 121 0.41 10.54 18.82
N PHE A 122 1.32 9.60 18.53
CA PHE A 122 2.22 9.70 17.37
C PHE A 122 2.89 11.07 17.26
N ASP A 123 3.32 11.67 18.38
CA ASP A 123 4.04 12.94 18.30
C ASP A 123 5.36 12.80 17.52
N LYS A 124 5.98 13.93 17.17
CA LYS A 124 7.20 13.95 16.35
C LYS A 124 8.32 13.05 16.91
N LYS A 125 8.47 12.99 18.23
CA LYS A 125 9.51 12.18 18.90
C LYS A 125 9.17 10.69 18.78
N THR A 126 7.92 10.32 19.05
CA THR A 126 7.41 8.96 18.97
C THR A 126 7.50 8.43 17.54
N LEU A 127 7.04 9.21 16.55
CA LEU A 127 7.14 8.85 15.13
C LEU A 127 8.59 8.66 14.71
N SER A 128 9.51 9.55 15.10
CA SER A 128 10.93 9.39 14.79
C SER A 128 11.52 8.07 15.32
N LEU A 129 11.15 7.67 16.54
CA LEU A 129 11.59 6.41 17.14
C LEU A 129 10.98 5.20 16.41
N ILE A 130 9.69 5.24 16.07
CA ILE A 130 9.01 4.20 15.30
C ILE A 130 9.67 4.04 13.92
N LYS A 131 9.85 5.15 13.19
CA LYS A 131 10.50 5.19 11.87
C LYS A 131 11.87 4.52 11.90
N LYS A 132 12.70 4.87 12.89
CA LYS A 132 14.03 4.25 13.08
C LYS A 132 13.96 2.74 13.30
N GLN A 133 12.92 2.22 13.95
CA GLN A 133 12.75 0.77 14.08
C GLN A 133 12.35 0.14 12.75
N VAL A 134 11.45 0.78 11.99
CA VAL A 134 11.01 0.29 10.68
C VAL A 134 12.18 0.16 9.70
N GLU A 135 13.06 1.15 9.62
CA GLU A 135 14.23 1.15 8.71
C GLU A 135 15.17 -0.05 8.91
N LYS A 136 15.19 -0.66 10.10
CA LYS A 136 15.99 -1.87 10.37
C LYS A 136 15.44 -3.11 9.64
N TYR A 137 14.14 -3.12 9.36
CA TYR A 137 13.44 -4.25 8.74
C TYR A 137 13.13 -4.01 7.26
N TYR A 138 13.01 -2.75 6.86
CA TYR A 138 12.70 -2.35 5.49
C TYR A 138 13.77 -1.38 4.99
N PRO A 139 14.87 -1.90 4.41
CA PRO A 139 15.91 -1.06 3.82
C PRO A 139 15.40 -0.22 2.65
N ASN A 140 15.94 0.98 2.49
CA ASN A 140 15.53 1.94 1.45
C ASN A 140 15.78 1.47 0.01
N ASP A 141 16.63 0.47 -0.18
CA ASP A 141 16.95 -0.13 -1.47
C ASP A 141 16.20 -1.46 -1.70
N SER A 142 15.34 -1.87 -0.78
CA SER A 142 14.40 -2.99 -0.99
C SER A 142 13.30 -2.60 -1.98
N GLU A 143 12.57 -3.58 -2.52
CA GLU A 143 11.40 -3.34 -3.38
C GLU A 143 10.34 -2.47 -2.68
N LYS A 144 10.09 -2.72 -1.39
CA LYS A 144 9.22 -1.88 -0.54
C LYS A 144 9.78 -0.47 -0.35
N GLY A 145 11.09 -0.33 -0.24
CA GLY A 145 11.75 0.98 -0.22
C GLY A 145 11.54 1.76 -1.52
N TYR A 146 11.63 1.10 -2.68
CA TYR A 146 11.32 1.72 -3.96
C TYR A 146 9.84 2.08 -4.10
N GLN A 147 8.93 1.20 -3.69
CA GLN A 147 7.49 1.47 -3.66
C GLN A 147 7.19 2.74 -2.86
N TYR A 148 7.74 2.84 -1.65
CA TYR A 148 7.63 4.02 -0.81
C TYR A 148 8.19 5.28 -1.49
N LYS A 149 9.36 5.20 -2.14
CA LYS A 149 9.93 6.31 -2.90
C LYS A 149 9.03 6.78 -4.03
N PHE A 150 8.38 5.88 -4.78
CA PHE A 150 7.44 6.26 -5.85
C PHE A 150 6.27 7.06 -5.30
N ILE A 151 5.63 6.59 -4.23
CA ILE A 151 4.52 7.28 -3.58
C ILE A 151 4.93 8.67 -3.06
N GLN A 152 6.14 8.78 -2.51
CA GLN A 152 6.67 10.03 -1.95
C GLN A 152 7.10 11.05 -3.00
N LYS A 153 7.46 10.62 -4.21
CA LYS A 153 8.03 11.50 -5.26
C LYS A 153 7.07 11.83 -6.38
N ASP A 154 6.13 10.95 -6.69
CA ASP A 154 5.13 11.16 -7.71
C ASP A 154 3.74 11.26 -7.05
N PRO A 155 3.12 12.47 -7.03
CA PRO A 155 1.84 12.70 -6.37
C PRO A 155 0.66 12.00 -7.06
N TYR A 156 0.87 11.42 -8.23
CA TYR A 156 -0.17 10.72 -9.01
C TYR A 156 -0.35 9.26 -8.59
N PHE A 157 0.56 8.70 -7.77
CA PHE A 157 0.29 7.43 -7.09
C PHE A 157 -0.73 7.66 -5.99
N ILE A 158 -1.89 7.03 -6.13
CA ILE A 158 -3.03 7.24 -5.25
C ILE A 158 -3.23 6.11 -4.25
N ASP A 159 -2.76 4.90 -4.55
CA ASP A 159 -2.88 3.74 -3.66
C ASP A 159 -1.66 2.84 -3.81
N SER A 160 -1.45 2.00 -2.80
CA SER A 160 -0.41 0.99 -2.73
C SER A 160 -0.95 -0.29 -2.11
N GLU A 161 -0.37 -1.45 -2.40
CA GLU A 161 -0.76 -2.75 -1.82
C GLU A 161 -2.26 -3.08 -1.95
N PHE A 162 -2.86 -2.83 -3.12
CA PHE A 162 -4.25 -3.21 -3.36
C PHE A 162 -4.38 -4.74 -3.31
N GLN A 163 -5.05 -5.26 -2.28
CA GLN A 163 -5.25 -6.71 -2.09
C GLN A 163 -6.68 -7.17 -2.42
N TYR A 164 -6.79 -8.32 -3.09
CA TYR A 164 -8.04 -9.05 -3.32
C TYR A 164 -7.83 -10.54 -3.10
N ASN A 165 -8.68 -11.19 -2.30
CA ASN A 165 -8.48 -12.59 -1.93
C ASN A 165 -9.36 -13.54 -2.75
N GLY A 166 -8.78 -14.64 -3.21
CA GLY A 166 -9.49 -15.73 -3.89
C GLY A 166 -9.90 -15.49 -5.34
N PHE A 167 -9.29 -14.54 -6.06
CA PHE A 167 -9.48 -14.41 -7.51
C PHE A 167 -8.90 -15.64 -8.20
N CYS A 168 -9.75 -16.42 -8.88
CA CYS A 168 -9.36 -17.70 -9.49
C CYS A 168 -8.62 -18.65 -8.51
N GLY A 169 -8.97 -18.61 -7.22
CA GLY A 169 -8.36 -19.45 -6.18
C GLY A 169 -6.99 -18.96 -5.68
N LYS A 170 -6.51 -17.80 -6.13
CA LYS A 170 -5.27 -17.16 -5.66
C LYS A 170 -5.58 -15.79 -5.03
N ASP A 171 -4.75 -15.39 -4.07
CA ASP A 171 -4.76 -14.03 -3.56
C ASP A 171 -3.94 -13.13 -4.49
N LEU A 172 -4.46 -11.95 -4.76
CA LEU A 172 -3.90 -10.97 -5.67
C LEU A 172 -3.52 -9.72 -4.87
N ARG A 173 -2.30 -9.21 -5.08
CA ARG A 173 -1.82 -7.97 -4.46
C ARG A 173 -1.08 -7.11 -5.46
N ILE A 174 -1.74 -6.07 -5.96
CA ILE A 174 -1.14 -5.09 -6.87
C ILE A 174 -0.36 -4.06 -6.04
N ASP A 175 0.89 -3.82 -6.40
CA ASP A 175 1.78 -2.97 -5.60
C ASP A 175 1.37 -1.50 -5.62
N LEU A 176 1.04 -0.94 -6.79
CA LEU A 176 0.82 0.50 -6.93
C LEU A 176 -0.38 0.79 -7.84
N VAL A 177 -1.10 1.87 -7.55
CA VAL A 177 -2.12 2.41 -8.43
C VAL A 177 -1.89 3.90 -8.65
N ARG A 178 -1.90 4.30 -9.92
CA ARG A 178 -1.58 5.65 -10.36
C ARG A 178 -2.69 6.22 -11.24
N ILE A 179 -2.95 7.52 -11.14
CA ILE A 179 -3.80 8.24 -12.08
C ILE A 179 -2.95 8.82 -13.22
N ASP A 180 -3.31 8.52 -14.46
CA ASP A 180 -2.79 9.26 -15.62
C ASP A 180 -3.80 10.32 -16.08
N SER A 181 -3.47 11.58 -15.82
CA SER A 181 -4.33 12.72 -16.14
C SER A 181 -4.38 13.08 -17.63
N ARG A 182 -3.41 12.61 -18.44
CA ARG A 182 -3.33 12.91 -19.88
C ARG A 182 -4.29 12.03 -20.66
N ILE A 183 -4.28 10.73 -20.37
CA ILE A 183 -5.15 9.74 -21.03
C ILE A 183 -6.40 9.39 -20.22
N LYS A 184 -6.57 10.01 -19.04
CA LYS A 184 -7.70 9.79 -18.12
C LYS A 184 -7.88 8.33 -17.73
N LYS A 185 -6.78 7.70 -17.30
CA LYS A 185 -6.77 6.28 -16.87
C LYS A 185 -6.36 6.10 -15.42
N ILE A 186 -6.97 5.13 -14.75
CA ILE A 186 -6.48 4.53 -13.52
C ILE A 186 -5.61 3.33 -13.94
N VAL A 187 -4.33 3.37 -13.56
CA VAL A 187 -3.33 2.39 -13.99
C VAL A 187 -2.86 1.59 -12.79
N PHE A 188 -2.99 0.28 -12.89
CA PHE A 188 -2.48 -0.70 -11.92
C PHE A 188 -1.06 -1.08 -12.29
N ILE A 189 -0.19 -1.18 -11.30
CA ILE A 189 1.26 -1.25 -11.52
C ILE A 189 1.84 -2.36 -10.64
N GLU A 190 2.59 -3.26 -11.27
CA GLU A 190 3.51 -4.17 -10.58
C GLU A 190 4.90 -3.52 -10.49
N LEU A 191 5.55 -3.63 -9.33
CA LEU A 191 6.88 -3.09 -9.11
C LEU A 191 7.85 -4.21 -8.76
N LYS A 192 8.91 -4.38 -9.55
CA LYS A 192 10.01 -5.28 -9.22
C LYS A 192 11.30 -4.53 -8.95
N LYS A 193 12.11 -5.00 -8.00
CA LYS A 193 13.53 -4.64 -7.96
C LYS A 193 14.29 -5.37 -9.06
N PHE A 194 15.27 -4.72 -9.68
CA PHE A 194 16.18 -5.39 -10.61
C PHE A 194 16.84 -6.61 -9.94
N GLY A 195 16.96 -7.71 -10.67
CA GLY A 195 17.49 -8.97 -10.13
C GLY A 195 16.48 -9.80 -9.33
N ASN A 196 15.21 -9.37 -9.23
CA ASN A 196 14.15 -10.27 -8.79
C ASN A 196 14.06 -11.47 -9.76
N GLU A 197 14.04 -12.69 -9.22
CA GLU A 197 14.05 -13.94 -9.99
C GLU A 197 12.81 -14.11 -10.89
N GLU A 198 11.67 -13.54 -10.50
CA GLU A 198 10.41 -13.61 -11.24
C GLU A 198 10.49 -12.93 -12.60
N LEU A 199 11.44 -12.00 -12.78
CA LEU A 199 11.71 -11.37 -14.07
C LEU A 199 12.27 -12.35 -15.11
N PHE A 200 12.81 -13.49 -14.68
CA PHE A 200 13.57 -14.42 -15.54
C PHE A 200 12.97 -15.83 -15.63
N ASN A 201 11.98 -16.15 -14.79
CA ASN A 201 11.45 -17.52 -14.68
C ASN A 201 9.98 -17.66 -15.12
N GLY A 202 9.41 -16.66 -15.79
CA GLY A 202 8.00 -16.63 -16.19
C GLY A 202 7.04 -16.10 -15.11
N GLY A 203 7.52 -15.88 -13.88
CA GLY A 203 6.69 -15.41 -12.77
C GLY A 203 6.05 -14.05 -13.01
N ILE A 204 6.77 -13.13 -13.67
CA ILE A 204 6.22 -11.80 -13.96
C ILE A 204 5.08 -11.84 -14.99
N GLU A 205 5.16 -12.71 -16.00
CA GLU A 205 4.09 -12.89 -16.98
C GLU A 205 2.85 -13.48 -16.34
N GLU A 206 3.00 -14.50 -15.48
CA GLU A 206 1.87 -15.06 -14.73
C GLU A 206 1.17 -14.01 -13.87
N GLN A 207 1.95 -13.16 -13.21
CA GLN A 207 1.42 -12.11 -12.34
C GLN A 207 0.70 -11.02 -13.15
N LEU A 208 1.32 -10.52 -14.23
CA LEU A 208 0.72 -9.50 -15.10
C LEU A 208 -0.54 -10.02 -15.81
N ASN A 209 -0.53 -11.27 -16.27
CA ASN A 209 -1.70 -11.93 -16.83
C ASN A 209 -2.83 -12.05 -15.79
N SER A 210 -2.50 -12.44 -14.56
CA SER A 210 -3.48 -12.50 -13.47
C SER A 210 -4.10 -11.12 -13.19
N TYR A 211 -3.30 -10.05 -13.19
CA TYR A 211 -3.79 -8.69 -13.01
C TYR A 211 -4.67 -8.24 -14.16
N GLN A 212 -4.26 -8.50 -15.40
CA GLN A 212 -5.07 -8.19 -16.59
C GLN A 212 -6.42 -8.89 -16.54
N CYS A 213 -6.46 -10.19 -16.24
CA CYS A 213 -7.71 -10.94 -16.07
C CYS A 213 -8.58 -10.36 -14.95
N PHE A 214 -7.98 -10.01 -13.81
CA PHE A 214 -8.69 -9.39 -12.69
C PHE A 214 -9.29 -8.04 -13.07
N ILE A 215 -8.48 -7.17 -13.70
CA ILE A 215 -8.89 -5.85 -14.14
C ILE A 215 -10.05 -5.92 -15.13
N ASN A 216 -9.96 -6.78 -16.14
CA ASN A 216 -11.00 -6.93 -17.15
C ASN A 216 -12.30 -7.49 -16.55
N ASN A 217 -12.21 -8.38 -15.56
CA ASN A 217 -13.38 -8.95 -14.91
C ASN A 217 -14.12 -7.98 -13.97
N PHE A 218 -13.43 -6.93 -13.49
CA PHE A 218 -13.97 -5.97 -12.54
C PHE A 218 -13.78 -4.52 -12.99
N GLU A 219 -13.69 -4.25 -14.29
CA GLU A 219 -13.29 -2.93 -14.81
C GLU A 219 -14.19 -1.81 -14.24
N SER A 220 -15.51 -2.02 -14.30
CA SER A 220 -16.51 -1.10 -13.78
C SER A 220 -16.45 -0.98 -12.26
N GLU A 221 -16.36 -2.08 -11.53
CA GLU A 221 -16.31 -2.08 -10.07
C GLU A 221 -15.01 -1.49 -9.52
N LEU A 222 -13.89 -1.68 -10.22
CA LEU A 222 -12.61 -1.04 -9.89
C LEU A 222 -12.71 0.47 -10.09
N ARG A 223 -13.36 0.92 -11.18
CA ARG A 223 -13.62 2.34 -11.39
C ARG A 223 -14.43 2.94 -10.24
N GLU A 224 -15.55 2.33 -9.86
CA GLU A 224 -16.38 2.79 -8.74
C GLU A 224 -15.62 2.74 -7.41
N TYR A 225 -14.85 1.66 -7.16
CA TYR A 225 -14.02 1.55 -5.98
C TYR A 225 -13.04 2.72 -5.84
N TYR A 226 -12.36 3.09 -6.93
CA TYR A 226 -11.40 4.19 -6.90
C TYR A 226 -12.06 5.58 -6.89
N LEU A 227 -13.29 5.71 -7.41
CA LEU A 227 -14.10 6.90 -7.22
C LEU A 227 -14.39 7.15 -5.73
N ASP A 228 -14.90 6.13 -5.03
CA ASP A 228 -15.17 6.18 -3.60
C ASP A 228 -13.89 6.38 -2.78
N PHE A 229 -12.81 5.69 -3.15
CA PHE A 229 -11.49 5.84 -2.51
C PHE A 229 -10.98 7.28 -2.58
N ILE A 230 -11.04 7.90 -3.77
CA ILE A 230 -10.58 9.28 -3.97
C ILE A 230 -11.48 10.24 -3.21
N GLN A 231 -12.80 10.04 -3.23
CA GLN A 231 -13.73 10.88 -2.48
C GLN A 231 -13.44 10.81 -0.97
N ALA A 232 -13.23 9.60 -0.43
CA ALA A 232 -12.87 9.41 0.97
C ALA A 232 -11.52 10.06 1.32
N LYS A 233 -10.48 9.91 0.46
CA LYS A 233 -9.20 10.60 0.65
C LYS A 233 -9.32 12.11 0.57
N LYS A 234 -10.20 12.63 -0.29
CA LYS A 234 -10.49 14.07 -0.40
C LYS A 234 -11.10 14.61 0.89
N ASN A 235 -12.13 13.95 1.42
CA ASN A 235 -12.80 14.35 2.67
C ASN A 235 -11.83 14.37 3.86
N LEU A 236 -10.90 13.41 3.89
CA LEU A 236 -9.86 13.32 4.92
C LEU A 236 -8.67 14.26 4.70
N GLY A 237 -8.63 15.01 3.59
CA GLY A 237 -7.51 15.90 3.25
C GLY A 237 -6.21 15.16 2.93
N LEU A 238 -6.29 13.93 2.41
CA LEU A 238 -5.14 13.07 2.10
C LEU A 238 -4.65 13.17 0.65
N LEU A 239 -5.33 13.92 -0.20
CA LEU A 239 -4.93 14.11 -1.60
C LEU A 239 -3.94 15.28 -1.74
N SER A 240 -2.95 15.10 -2.61
CA SER A 240 -2.02 16.16 -2.99
C SER A 240 -2.73 17.29 -3.75
N LYS A 241 -2.12 18.48 -3.78
CA LYS A 241 -2.67 19.63 -4.51
C LYS A 241 -2.74 19.35 -6.01
N GLU A 242 -1.73 18.66 -6.54
CA GLU A 242 -1.61 18.25 -7.93
C GLU A 242 -2.76 17.33 -8.33
N ILE A 243 -3.12 16.37 -7.47
CA ILE A 243 -4.29 15.51 -7.66
C ILE A 243 -5.56 16.37 -7.63
N LEU A 244 -5.77 17.19 -6.59
CA LEU A 244 -6.97 18.02 -6.47
C LEU A 244 -7.18 18.92 -7.70
N GLN A 245 -6.11 19.46 -8.29
CA GLN A 245 -6.16 20.26 -9.51
C GLN A 245 -6.62 19.45 -10.74
N ILE A 246 -6.16 18.21 -10.91
CA ILE A 246 -6.55 17.37 -12.06
C ILE A 246 -7.93 16.72 -11.89
N LEU A 247 -8.39 16.55 -10.65
CA LEU A 247 -9.69 15.93 -10.35
C LEU A 247 -10.85 16.90 -10.56
N GLY A 248 -10.62 18.21 -10.40
CA GLY A 248 -11.69 19.21 -10.47
C GLY A 248 -12.87 18.84 -9.56
N SER A 249 -14.10 18.99 -10.08
CA SER A 249 -15.34 18.58 -9.41
C SER A 249 -15.87 17.20 -9.81
N ASN A 250 -15.30 16.53 -10.83
CA ASN A 250 -15.85 15.28 -11.36
C ASN A 250 -14.77 14.32 -11.87
N PHE A 251 -14.70 13.13 -11.26
CA PHE A 251 -13.79 12.05 -11.64
C PHE A 251 -14.42 11.04 -12.64
N SER A 252 -15.65 11.30 -13.08
CA SER A 252 -16.36 10.51 -14.08
C SER A 252 -15.60 10.25 -15.41
N PRO A 253 -14.74 11.15 -15.95
CA PRO A 253 -14.07 10.85 -17.21
C PRO A 253 -12.95 9.80 -17.09
N TYR A 254 -12.55 9.41 -15.88
CA TYR A 254 -11.51 8.39 -15.72
C TYR A 254 -12.08 6.99 -15.92
N SER A 255 -11.35 6.18 -16.67
CA SER A 255 -11.63 4.75 -16.85
C SER A 255 -10.44 3.93 -16.39
N VAL A 256 -10.63 2.62 -16.20
CA VAL A 256 -9.52 1.74 -15.83
C VAL A 256 -8.71 1.37 -17.08
N ALA A 257 -7.39 1.29 -16.95
CA ALA A 257 -6.56 0.72 -18.01
C ALA A 257 -6.67 -0.81 -17.97
N GLN A 258 -6.98 -1.44 -19.11
CA GLN A 258 -7.28 -2.87 -19.19
C GLN A 258 -6.07 -3.78 -18.98
N LYS A 259 -4.85 -3.23 -19.09
CA LYS A 259 -3.61 -3.93 -18.79
C LYS A 259 -2.88 -3.20 -17.65
N PRO A 260 -2.20 -3.92 -16.74
CA PRO A 260 -1.28 -3.33 -15.80
C PRO A 260 -0.04 -2.75 -16.51
N LEU A 261 0.75 -2.00 -15.76
CA LEU A 261 2.09 -1.56 -16.16
C LEU A 261 3.15 -2.25 -15.28
N LEU A 262 4.30 -2.57 -15.86
CA LEU A 262 5.45 -3.02 -15.09
C LEU A 262 6.41 -1.86 -14.82
N ILE A 263 6.90 -1.76 -13.58
CA ILE A 263 8.04 -0.93 -13.21
C ILE A 263 9.16 -1.83 -12.70
N ILE A 264 10.38 -1.61 -13.19
CA ILE A 264 11.59 -2.24 -12.64
C ILE A 264 12.53 -1.15 -12.09
N ALA A 265 12.80 -1.20 -10.79
CA ALA A 265 13.56 -0.20 -10.06
C ALA A 265 14.95 -0.68 -9.61
N GLY A 266 15.87 0.27 -9.38
CA GLY A 266 17.27 0.00 -9.03
C GLY A 266 18.17 -0.38 -10.21
N CYS A 267 17.67 -0.27 -11.44
CA CYS A 267 18.35 -0.68 -12.66
C CYS A 267 19.56 0.20 -12.99
N LYS A 268 20.72 -0.41 -13.27
CA LYS A 268 21.83 0.28 -13.95
C LYS A 268 21.59 0.26 -15.46
N GLN A 269 22.11 1.25 -16.19
CA GLN A 269 21.93 1.31 -17.65
C GLN A 269 22.43 0.06 -18.39
N LYS A 270 23.54 -0.53 -17.94
CA LYS A 270 24.04 -1.80 -18.48
C LYS A 270 23.02 -2.94 -18.31
N TRP A 271 22.31 -2.99 -17.18
CA TRP A 271 21.30 -4.00 -16.94
C TRP A 271 20.09 -3.79 -17.87
N ILE A 272 19.63 -2.54 -18.04
CA ILE A 272 18.52 -2.23 -18.95
C ILE A 272 18.84 -2.68 -20.37
N LYS A 273 20.02 -2.30 -20.90
CA LYS A 273 20.45 -2.68 -22.25
C LYS A 273 20.48 -4.19 -22.48
N ASN A 274 20.79 -4.96 -21.44
CA ASN A 274 20.94 -6.41 -21.56
C ASN A 274 19.61 -7.18 -21.41
N ASN A 275 18.56 -6.56 -20.85
CA ASN A 275 17.35 -7.30 -20.43
C ASN A 275 16.04 -6.68 -20.94
N ALA A 276 16.02 -5.39 -21.32
CA ALA A 276 14.77 -4.70 -21.60
C ALA A 276 14.03 -5.27 -22.82
N GLU A 277 14.75 -5.63 -23.88
CA GLU A 277 14.14 -6.17 -25.10
C GLU A 277 13.42 -7.50 -24.83
N ASP A 278 14.09 -8.45 -24.17
CA ASP A 278 13.51 -9.73 -23.77
C ASP A 278 12.29 -9.55 -22.87
N ILE A 279 12.43 -8.77 -21.79
CA ILE A 279 11.34 -8.52 -20.83
C ILE A 279 10.14 -7.87 -21.53
N ASN A 280 10.38 -6.85 -22.36
CA ASN A 280 9.31 -6.15 -23.07
C ASN A 280 8.56 -7.07 -24.02
N SER A 281 9.28 -7.92 -24.77
CA SER A 281 8.66 -8.90 -25.67
C SER A 281 7.81 -9.92 -24.91
N ARG A 282 8.31 -10.44 -23.78
CA ARG A 282 7.59 -11.44 -22.98
C ARG A 282 6.30 -10.90 -22.35
N ILE A 283 6.24 -9.62 -22.00
CA ILE A 283 5.08 -9.03 -21.33
C ILE A 283 4.09 -8.31 -22.25
N GLU A 284 4.37 -8.17 -23.55
CA GLU A 284 3.61 -7.32 -24.49
C GLU A 284 2.10 -7.64 -24.52
N ASN A 285 1.77 -8.92 -24.34
CA ASN A 285 0.40 -9.40 -24.35
C ASN A 285 -0.35 -9.05 -23.05
N TYR A 286 0.38 -8.85 -21.95
CA TYR A 286 -0.18 -8.74 -20.60
C TYR A 286 -0.08 -7.35 -19.99
N ALA A 287 0.90 -6.52 -20.41
CA ALA A 287 1.14 -5.19 -19.85
C ALA A 287 1.01 -4.07 -20.90
N LEU A 288 0.80 -2.84 -20.43
CA LEU A 288 0.90 -1.61 -21.22
C LEU A 288 2.35 -1.29 -21.64
N GLY A 289 3.32 -1.93 -20.98
CA GLY A 289 4.74 -1.70 -21.17
C GLY A 289 5.51 -1.84 -19.86
N CYS A 290 6.81 -1.57 -19.94
CA CYS A 290 7.73 -1.60 -18.81
C CYS A 290 8.50 -0.29 -18.70
N TYR A 291 8.63 0.23 -17.48
CA TYR A 291 9.48 1.38 -17.18
C TYR A 291 10.64 0.98 -16.30
N TYR A 292 11.84 1.44 -16.64
CA TYR A 292 13.07 1.10 -15.95
C TYR A 292 13.61 2.34 -15.23
N PHE A 293 13.87 2.20 -13.93
CA PHE A 293 14.40 3.26 -13.11
C PHE A 293 15.68 2.81 -12.40
N GLY A 294 16.71 3.64 -12.43
CA GLY A 294 17.89 3.48 -11.56
C GLY A 294 17.58 3.95 -10.15
N GLU A 295 17.77 5.24 -9.90
CA GLU A 295 17.31 5.91 -8.67
C GLU A 295 15.92 6.50 -8.87
N VAL A 296 15.06 6.40 -7.85
CA VAL A 296 13.75 7.06 -7.83
C VAL A 296 13.93 8.49 -7.32
N ASN A 297 13.80 9.47 -8.22
CA ASN A 297 13.98 10.89 -7.95
C ASN A 297 12.76 11.70 -8.45
N LYS A 298 12.76 13.03 -8.29
CA LYS A 298 11.63 13.88 -8.73
C LYS A 298 11.36 13.80 -10.24
N ASN A 299 12.34 13.39 -11.05
CA ASN A 299 12.22 13.21 -12.49
C ASN A 299 11.86 11.77 -12.88
N SER A 300 11.51 10.91 -11.91
CA SER A 300 10.92 9.59 -12.15
C SER A 300 9.45 9.69 -12.60
N ASP A 301 8.98 10.90 -12.92
CA ASP A 301 7.66 11.11 -13.50
C ASP A 301 7.55 10.32 -14.81
N ILE A 302 6.65 9.35 -14.82
CA ILE A 302 6.30 8.53 -15.98
C ILE A 302 5.87 9.43 -17.17
N LYS A 303 5.49 10.69 -16.91
CA LYS A 303 5.17 11.74 -17.91
C LYS A 303 6.38 12.23 -18.71
N GLU A 304 7.58 11.99 -18.18
CA GLU A 304 8.94 12.22 -18.66
C GLU A 304 9.30 11.95 -20.13
N GLY A 305 8.75 10.86 -20.68
CA GLY A 305 9.23 10.26 -21.93
C GLY A 305 10.66 9.67 -21.87
N ARG A 306 11.52 10.12 -20.94
CA ARG A 306 12.96 9.76 -20.90
C ARG A 306 13.26 8.29 -20.56
N ASN A 307 12.29 7.54 -20.01
CA ASN A 307 12.41 6.10 -19.71
C ASN A 307 11.19 5.31 -20.21
N ARG A 308 10.50 5.83 -21.23
CA ARG A 308 9.22 5.33 -21.73
C ARG A 308 9.44 4.45 -22.96
N PHE A 309 9.28 3.14 -22.82
CA PHE A 309 8.91 2.27 -23.94
C PHE A 309 7.41 1.98 -23.78
N ILE A 310 6.57 2.84 -24.36
CA ILE A 310 5.18 2.51 -24.61
C ILE A 310 5.09 2.09 -26.07
N PHE A 311 4.52 0.91 -26.29
CA PHE A 311 3.96 0.53 -27.58
C PHE A 311 2.52 1.01 -27.65
#